data_AF-A0A2M8A9J1-F1
#
_entry.id   AF-A0A2M8A9J1-F1
#
_cell.length_a   1.000
_cell.length_b   1.000
_cell.length_c   1.000
_cell.angle_alpha   90.00
_cell.angle_beta   90.00
_cell.angle_gamma   90.00
#
_symmetry.space_group_name_H-M   'P 1'
#
loop_
_entity.id
_entity.type
_entity.pdbx_description
1 polymer ?
#
loop_
_entity_poly.entity_id
_entity_poly.type
_entity_poly.pdbx_seq_one_letter_code
_entity_poly.pdbx_strand_id
1 'polypeptide(L)'
;IEETIKYGGNQLLLQGGHHPDLGLQFYVDTFKGIKQLFPTIKLHSLGPPEIAHISKLEGISHTEVLKKLVEAGLDSLPGAGAEILNDRVRRLISKGKCGAKEWLDVMRAAHQLNITTSATMMFGHVETIAERFEHLVLLREVQSEKPATAKGFLAFIPWPFMDDGTLLKKVKGVSNHVTADEYIRMIALSRMMLPNIENIQASWLTVGEKTAQICLHAGANDFGSIMIEENVVSAAGAPHRFTSSGIQQSIREAGFEPQLRTQEYEDRTLPKNTEQQVINY
;
A
#
# COMPACT_ATOMS: atom_id res chain seq x y z
N ILE A 1 -13.74 -2.97 12.96
CA ILE A 1 -13.68 -4.35 12.39
C ILE A 1 -15.07 -4.87 12.06
N GLU A 2 -16.02 -4.90 13.00
CA GLU A 2 -17.40 -5.33 12.73
C GLU A 2 -18.04 -4.53 11.58
N GLU A 3 -17.84 -3.20 11.56
CA GLU A 3 -18.27 -2.35 10.45
C GLU A 3 -17.63 -2.77 9.12
N THR A 4 -16.33 -3.05 9.10
CA THR A 4 -15.63 -3.57 7.91
C THR A 4 -16.28 -4.84 7.38
N ILE A 5 -16.63 -5.77 8.27
CA ILE A 5 -17.29 -7.02 7.90
C ILE A 5 -18.71 -6.76 7.39
N LYS A 6 -19.43 -5.81 7.98
CA LYS A 6 -20.77 -5.38 7.56
C LYS A 6 -20.78 -4.84 6.13
N TYR A 7 -19.73 -4.12 5.74
CA TYR A 7 -19.50 -3.66 4.36
C TYR A 7 -18.80 -4.71 3.47
N GLY A 8 -18.71 -5.97 3.91
CA GLY A 8 -18.19 -7.08 3.11
C GLY A 8 -16.66 -7.14 3.03
N GLY A 9 -15.96 -6.25 3.73
CA GLY A 9 -14.52 -6.28 3.89
C GLY A 9 -14.07 -7.47 4.73
N ASN A 10 -12.88 -8.00 4.43
CA ASN A 10 -12.30 -9.15 5.14
C ASN A 10 -10.84 -8.94 5.51
N GLN A 11 -10.35 -7.69 5.46
CA GLN A 11 -8.97 -7.33 5.71
C GLN A 11 -8.91 -6.04 6.53
N LEU A 12 -7.88 -5.95 7.37
CA LEU A 12 -7.47 -4.74 8.07
C LEU A 12 -6.11 -4.28 7.57
N LEU A 13 -6.00 -2.98 7.33
CA LEU A 13 -4.74 -2.29 7.15
C LEU A 13 -4.46 -1.50 8.43
N LEU A 14 -3.56 -2.03 9.28
CA LEU A 14 -3.17 -1.36 10.51
C LEU A 14 -1.78 -0.78 10.32
N GLN A 15 -1.67 0.54 10.26
CA GLN A 15 -0.40 1.25 10.13
C GLN A 15 -0.31 2.30 11.22
N GLY A 16 0.87 2.42 11.82
CA GLY A 16 1.15 3.33 12.91
C GLY A 16 2.40 4.17 12.64
N GLY A 17 2.75 4.98 13.64
CA GLY A 17 4.01 5.69 13.69
C GLY A 17 5.11 4.87 14.36
N HIS A 18 6.33 5.42 14.38
CA HIS A 18 7.46 4.86 15.12
C HIS A 18 7.40 5.30 16.59
N HIS A 19 6.44 4.75 17.35
CA HIS A 19 6.34 5.07 18.78
C HIS A 19 7.52 4.44 19.54
N PRO A 20 8.27 5.20 20.36
CA PRO A 20 9.45 4.68 21.05
C PRO A 20 9.13 3.57 22.04
N ASP A 21 7.92 3.61 22.63
CA ASP A 21 7.51 2.67 23.68
C ASP A 21 6.72 1.45 23.17
N LEU A 22 6.38 1.40 21.87
CA LEU A 22 5.60 0.29 21.29
C LEU A 22 6.53 -0.69 20.56
N GLY A 23 7.07 -1.63 21.32
CA GLY A 23 7.92 -2.72 20.81
C GLY A 23 7.14 -3.89 20.19
N LEU A 24 7.83 -5.00 19.95
CA LEU A 24 7.27 -6.18 19.28
C LEU A 24 6.11 -6.82 20.04
N GLN A 25 6.22 -6.89 21.37
CA GLN A 25 5.21 -7.53 22.21
C GLN A 25 3.83 -6.87 22.06
N PHE A 26 3.78 -5.54 21.94
CA PHE A 26 2.54 -4.80 21.72
C PHE A 26 1.82 -5.27 20.44
N TYR A 27 2.56 -5.37 19.32
CA TYR A 27 1.99 -5.80 18.05
C TYR A 27 1.59 -7.28 18.06
N VAL A 28 2.38 -8.14 18.71
CA VAL A 28 2.06 -9.56 18.89
C VAL A 28 0.76 -9.73 19.67
N ASP A 29 0.60 -9.03 20.80
CA ASP A 29 -0.61 -9.12 21.62
C ASP A 29 -1.82 -8.54 20.89
N THR A 30 -1.63 -7.44 20.17
CA THR A 30 -2.68 -6.83 19.34
C THR A 30 -3.15 -7.80 18.25
N PHE A 31 -2.24 -8.42 17.49
CA PHE A 31 -2.62 -9.34 16.41
C PHE A 31 -3.29 -10.61 16.95
N LYS A 32 -2.77 -11.19 18.03
CA LYS A 32 -3.41 -12.34 18.69
C LYS A 32 -4.81 -12.01 19.19
N GLY A 33 -4.98 -10.85 19.84
CA GLY A 33 -6.28 -10.39 20.31
C GLY A 33 -7.27 -10.21 19.15
N ILE A 34 -6.84 -9.61 18.04
CA ILE A 34 -7.68 -9.46 16.84
C ILE A 34 -8.04 -10.84 16.27
N LYS A 35 -7.09 -11.76 16.11
CA LYS A 35 -7.35 -13.11 15.59
C LYS A 35 -8.23 -13.94 16.51
N GLN A 36 -8.18 -13.72 17.82
CA GLN A 36 -9.08 -14.37 18.78
C GLN A 36 -10.53 -13.92 18.59
N LEU A 37 -10.74 -12.63 18.37
CA LEU A 37 -12.08 -12.05 18.20
C LEU A 37 -12.62 -12.22 16.76
N PHE A 38 -11.73 -12.17 15.76
CA PHE A 38 -12.06 -12.21 14.33
C PHE A 38 -11.12 -13.16 13.58
N PRO A 39 -11.26 -14.49 13.75
CA PRO A 39 -10.28 -15.47 13.23
C PRO A 39 -10.07 -15.43 11.71
N THR A 40 -11.08 -14.99 10.96
CA THR A 40 -11.07 -14.97 9.50
C THR A 40 -10.60 -13.63 8.91
N ILE A 41 -10.45 -12.58 9.73
CA ILE A 41 -9.99 -11.27 9.25
C ILE A 41 -8.52 -11.36 8.83
N LYS A 42 -8.18 -10.80 7.67
CA LYS A 42 -6.80 -10.74 7.17
C LYS A 42 -6.08 -9.53 7.74
N LEU A 43 -4.85 -9.73 8.22
CA LEU A 43 -3.99 -8.67 8.74
C LEU A 43 -2.95 -8.31 7.68
N HIS A 44 -3.22 -7.22 6.96
CA HIS A 44 -2.27 -6.57 6.06
C HIS A 44 -1.69 -5.37 6.80
N SER A 45 -0.77 -5.60 7.72
CA SER A 45 -0.46 -4.61 8.76
C SER A 45 1.01 -4.23 8.77
N LEU A 46 1.28 -3.01 9.27
CA LEU A 46 2.57 -2.35 9.36
C LEU A 46 3.14 -2.02 7.96
N GLY A 47 4.43 -1.79 7.92
CA GLY A 47 5.23 -1.58 6.73
C GLY A 47 6.71 -1.65 7.10
N PRO A 48 7.60 -1.65 6.11
CA PRO A 48 9.03 -1.77 6.39
C PRO A 48 9.62 -0.77 7.39
N PRO A 49 9.19 0.51 7.43
CA PRO A 49 9.69 1.42 8.45
C PRO A 49 9.36 0.98 9.89
N GLU A 50 8.17 0.44 10.15
CA GLU A 50 7.79 -0.06 11.46
C GLU A 50 8.55 -1.35 11.81
N ILE A 51 8.71 -2.27 10.85
CA ILE A 51 9.52 -3.49 11.06
C ILE A 51 10.97 -3.12 11.39
N ALA A 52 11.55 -2.16 10.67
CA ALA A 52 12.90 -1.68 10.94
C ALA A 52 13.01 -0.99 12.30
N HIS A 53 12.00 -0.21 12.69
CA HIS A 53 11.94 0.42 14.01
C HIS A 53 11.85 -0.60 15.14
N ILE A 54 10.94 -1.58 15.05
CA ILE A 54 10.78 -2.66 16.03
C ILE A 54 12.08 -3.47 16.13
N SER A 55 12.68 -3.81 14.98
CA SER A 55 13.97 -4.52 14.92
C SER A 55 15.08 -3.79 15.68
N LYS A 56 15.13 -2.45 15.58
CA LYS A 56 16.07 -1.61 16.34
C LYS A 56 15.75 -1.55 17.83
N LEU A 57 14.48 -1.43 18.21
CA LEU A 57 14.07 -1.39 19.61
C LEU A 57 14.37 -2.71 20.34
N GLU A 58 14.12 -3.84 19.68
CA GLU A 58 14.28 -5.17 20.26
C GLU A 58 15.71 -5.73 20.13
N GLY A 59 16.54 -5.14 19.27
CA GLY A 59 17.89 -5.62 18.99
C GLY A 59 17.93 -6.97 18.26
N ILE A 60 16.90 -7.31 17.49
CA ILE A 60 16.78 -8.57 16.73
C ILE A 60 16.62 -8.29 15.23
N SER A 61 16.83 -9.31 14.38
CA SER A 61 16.75 -9.16 12.93
C SER A 61 15.31 -8.90 12.42
N HIS A 62 15.20 -8.28 11.24
CA HIS A 62 13.91 -8.10 10.56
C HIS A 62 13.18 -9.45 10.37
N THR A 63 13.92 -10.51 10.05
CA THR A 63 13.41 -11.88 9.92
C THR A 63 12.78 -12.39 11.20
N GLU A 64 13.41 -12.15 12.37
CA GLU A 64 12.87 -12.59 13.66
C GLU A 64 11.62 -11.79 14.06
N VAL A 65 11.61 -10.49 13.81
CA VAL A 65 10.40 -9.65 13.99
C VAL A 65 9.26 -10.20 13.14
N LEU A 66 9.48 -10.39 11.84
CA LEU A 66 8.46 -10.87 10.91
C LEU A 66 7.95 -12.27 11.27
N LYS A 67 8.83 -13.21 11.66
CA LYS A 67 8.41 -14.54 12.14
C LYS A 67 7.46 -14.45 13.32
N LYS A 68 7.80 -13.68 14.34
CA LYS A 68 6.96 -13.50 15.54
C LYS A 68 5.62 -12.84 15.20
N LEU A 69 5.60 -11.90 14.25
CA LEU A 69 4.36 -11.27 13.79
C LEU A 69 3.48 -12.24 12.98
N VAL A 70 4.06 -13.08 12.13
CA VAL A 70 3.33 -14.15 11.41
C VAL A 70 2.75 -15.16 12.38
N GLU A 71 3.53 -15.61 13.37
CA GLU A 71 3.05 -16.48 14.45
C GLU A 71 1.91 -15.85 15.27
N ALA A 72 1.88 -14.51 15.37
CA ALA A 72 0.82 -13.76 16.02
C ALA A 72 -0.42 -13.56 15.12
N GLY A 73 -0.31 -13.83 13.82
CA GLY A 73 -1.43 -13.79 12.88
C GLY A 73 -1.29 -12.78 11.73
N LEU A 74 -0.12 -12.15 11.52
CA LEU A 74 0.12 -11.33 10.32
C LEU A 74 -0.05 -12.20 9.05
N ASP A 75 -0.91 -11.77 8.12
CA ASP A 75 -1.12 -12.50 6.86
C ASP A 75 -0.21 -11.97 5.73
N SER A 76 0.12 -10.68 5.75
CA SER A 76 0.88 -10.02 4.67
C SER A 76 1.44 -8.67 5.12
N LEU A 77 2.43 -8.15 4.38
CA LEU A 77 3.10 -6.89 4.72
C LEU A 77 2.84 -5.80 3.65
N PRO A 78 2.22 -4.67 4.02
CA PRO A 78 2.05 -3.52 3.12
C PRO A 78 3.36 -2.88 2.69
N GLY A 79 3.38 -2.38 1.45
CA GLY A 79 4.49 -1.61 0.88
C GLY A 79 4.65 -0.19 1.38
N ALA A 80 4.03 0.20 2.49
CA ALA A 80 3.99 1.59 2.92
C ALA A 80 5.36 2.14 3.33
N GLY A 81 5.48 3.47 3.28
CA GLY A 81 6.67 4.21 3.68
C GLY A 81 7.87 4.07 2.74
N ALA A 82 7.65 3.53 1.54
CA ALA A 82 8.63 3.49 0.46
C ALA A 82 8.89 4.89 -0.10
N GLU A 83 7.82 5.68 -0.29
CA GLU A 83 7.83 6.99 -0.97
C GLU A 83 8.61 6.91 -2.29
N ILE A 84 9.87 7.37 -2.29
CA ILE A 84 10.87 7.10 -3.33
C ILE A 84 12.06 6.41 -2.67
N LEU A 85 12.54 5.32 -3.30
CA LEU A 85 13.60 4.47 -2.76
C LEU A 85 14.97 5.02 -3.20
N ASN A 86 15.22 6.28 -2.87
CA ASN A 86 16.47 6.97 -3.11
C ASN A 86 16.84 7.78 -1.86
N ASP A 87 18.08 7.65 -1.39
CA ASP A 87 18.48 8.25 -0.11
C ASP A 87 18.50 9.78 -0.12
N ARG A 88 18.73 10.44 -1.27
CA ARG A 88 18.60 11.90 -1.37
C ARG A 88 17.17 12.31 -1.07
N VAL A 89 16.21 11.67 -1.73
CA VAL A 89 14.78 11.97 -1.54
C VAL A 89 14.35 11.66 -0.11
N ARG A 90 14.71 10.48 0.43
CA ARG A 90 14.35 10.08 1.80
C ARG A 90 14.89 11.03 2.85
N ARG A 91 16.13 11.52 2.73
CA ARG A 91 16.69 12.55 3.62
C ARG A 91 15.89 13.86 3.60
N LEU A 92 15.25 14.19 2.48
CA LEU A 92 14.46 15.40 2.34
C LEU A 92 13.04 15.25 2.91
N ILE A 93 12.40 14.09 2.79
CA ILE A 93 10.97 13.93 3.09
C ILE A 93 10.65 13.07 4.32
N SER A 94 11.60 12.26 4.82
CA SER A 94 11.34 11.24 5.84
C SER A 94 12.49 11.10 6.84
N LYS A 95 12.90 12.23 7.45
CA LYS A 95 13.91 12.21 8.53
C LYS A 95 13.41 11.34 9.69
N GLY A 96 14.20 10.32 10.05
CA GLY A 96 13.87 9.39 11.14
C GLY A 96 13.15 8.10 10.72
N LYS A 97 12.82 7.92 9.43
CA LYS A 97 12.41 6.61 8.91
C LYS A 97 13.62 5.81 8.40
N CYS A 98 13.43 4.52 8.13
CA CYS A 98 14.45 3.66 7.54
C CYS A 98 14.97 4.21 6.18
N GLY A 99 16.20 3.84 5.81
CA GLY A 99 16.77 4.18 4.49
C GLY A 99 16.16 3.36 3.35
N ALA A 100 16.52 3.66 2.09
CA ALA A 100 15.99 2.91 0.94
C ALA A 100 16.43 1.45 0.98
N LYS A 101 17.72 1.22 1.27
CA LYS A 101 18.29 -0.13 1.44
C LYS A 101 17.57 -0.92 2.53
N GLU A 102 17.36 -0.31 3.70
CA GLU A 102 16.71 -0.96 4.84
C GLU A 102 15.24 -1.31 4.54
N TRP A 103 14.52 -0.44 3.83
CA TRP A 103 13.17 -0.76 3.34
C TRP A 103 13.17 -2.01 2.43
N LEU A 104 14.12 -2.07 1.49
CA LEU A 104 14.28 -3.22 0.57
C LEU A 104 14.69 -4.49 1.32
N ASP A 105 15.57 -4.38 2.32
CA ASP A 105 16.05 -5.51 3.11
C ASP A 105 14.92 -6.15 3.95
N VAL A 106 14.01 -5.33 4.49
CA VAL A 106 12.79 -5.86 5.15
C VAL A 106 11.91 -6.62 4.15
N MET A 107 11.72 -6.08 2.94
CA MET A 107 10.92 -6.76 1.91
C MET A 107 11.56 -8.08 1.47
N ARG A 108 12.89 -8.10 1.28
CA ARG A 108 13.64 -9.34 1.06
C ARG A 108 13.39 -10.34 2.18
N ALA A 109 13.52 -9.93 3.44
CA ALA A 109 13.27 -10.80 4.59
C ALA A 109 11.83 -11.35 4.61
N ALA A 110 10.84 -10.52 4.28
CA ALA A 110 9.45 -10.94 4.17
C ALA A 110 9.26 -12.00 3.06
N HIS A 111 9.85 -11.78 1.89
CA HIS A 111 9.77 -12.72 0.76
C HIS A 111 10.45 -14.05 1.05
N GLN A 112 11.58 -14.06 1.77
CA GLN A 112 12.25 -15.29 2.22
C GLN A 112 11.39 -16.11 3.20
N LEU A 113 10.43 -15.47 3.86
CA LEU A 113 9.45 -16.13 4.73
C LEU A 113 8.13 -16.46 4.01
N ASN A 114 8.07 -16.35 2.68
CA ASN A 114 6.86 -16.48 1.87
C ASN A 114 5.73 -15.51 2.28
N ILE A 115 6.06 -14.38 2.91
CA ILE A 115 5.07 -13.34 3.24
C ILE A 115 4.77 -12.57 1.95
N THR A 116 3.51 -12.58 1.53
CA THR A 116 3.02 -11.74 0.43
C THR A 116 3.13 -10.27 0.82
N THR A 117 3.66 -9.45 -0.07
CA THR A 117 3.78 -8.00 0.15
C THR A 117 3.20 -7.18 -0.99
N SER A 118 3.04 -5.89 -0.77
CA SER A 118 2.84 -4.90 -1.83
C SER A 118 4.04 -3.97 -1.92
N ALA A 119 4.19 -3.31 -3.06
CA ALA A 119 5.15 -2.23 -3.26
C ALA A 119 4.40 -0.93 -3.54
N THR A 120 4.96 0.20 -3.10
CA THR A 120 4.29 1.49 -3.28
C THR A 120 5.27 2.56 -3.72
N MET A 121 4.74 3.59 -4.40
CA MET A 121 5.51 4.77 -4.76
C MET A 121 4.65 6.03 -4.64
N MET A 122 4.97 6.89 -3.67
CA MET A 122 4.44 8.25 -3.64
C MET A 122 5.37 9.14 -4.44
N PHE A 123 4.87 9.78 -5.49
CA PHE A 123 5.65 10.62 -6.41
C PHE A 123 5.00 12.00 -6.62
N GLY A 124 5.66 12.90 -7.33
CA GLY A 124 5.16 14.25 -7.57
C GLY A 124 5.57 15.26 -6.49
N HIS A 125 6.72 15.04 -5.85
CA HIS A 125 7.26 15.93 -4.83
C HIS A 125 8.69 16.38 -5.17
N VAL A 126 9.69 16.00 -4.38
CA VAL A 126 11.08 16.51 -4.51
C VAL A 126 11.98 15.62 -5.38
N GLU A 127 11.47 14.49 -5.84
CA GLU A 127 12.19 13.54 -6.67
C GLU A 127 12.30 13.98 -8.13
N THR A 128 13.33 13.50 -8.79
CA THR A 128 13.52 13.59 -10.23
C THR A 128 12.87 12.41 -10.93
N ILE A 129 12.63 12.52 -12.24
CA ILE A 129 12.15 11.40 -13.05
C ILE A 129 13.10 10.20 -12.94
N ALA A 130 14.42 10.44 -13.01
CA ALA A 130 15.42 9.36 -12.89
C ALA A 130 15.28 8.56 -11.59
N GLU A 131 14.99 9.22 -10.46
CA GLU A 131 14.81 8.56 -9.16
C GLU A 131 13.49 7.77 -9.07
N ARG A 132 12.46 8.14 -9.85
CA ARG A 132 11.27 7.28 -10.00
C ARG A 132 11.61 5.99 -10.75
N PHE A 133 12.42 6.08 -11.80
CA PHE A 133 12.86 4.90 -12.55
C PHE A 133 13.81 4.03 -11.73
N GLU A 134 14.72 4.63 -10.96
CA GLU A 134 15.56 3.92 -10.00
C GLU A 134 14.71 3.12 -9.00
N HIS A 135 13.67 3.74 -8.43
CA HIS A 135 12.72 3.06 -7.55
C HIS A 135 12.11 1.82 -8.23
N LEU A 136 11.62 1.94 -9.46
CA LEU A 136 11.03 0.81 -10.20
C LEU A 136 12.06 -0.32 -10.47
N VAL A 137 13.31 0.04 -10.79
CA VAL A 137 14.39 -0.95 -10.99
C VAL A 137 14.66 -1.71 -9.69
N LEU A 138 14.79 -1.01 -8.56
CA LEU A 138 15.04 -1.64 -7.26
C LEU A 138 13.92 -2.60 -6.84
N LEU A 139 12.66 -2.24 -7.09
CA LEU A 139 11.53 -3.13 -6.84
C LEU A 139 11.60 -4.39 -7.72
N ARG A 140 11.89 -4.23 -9.01
CA ARG A 140 12.03 -5.36 -9.94
C ARG A 140 13.16 -6.30 -9.56
N GLU A 141 14.28 -5.76 -9.07
CA GLU A 141 15.42 -6.55 -8.59
C GLU A 141 15.04 -7.37 -7.36
N VAL A 142 14.49 -6.75 -6.31
CA VAL A 142 14.02 -7.48 -5.12
C VAL A 142 12.98 -8.54 -5.48
N GLN A 143 12.05 -8.23 -6.38
CA GLN A 143 11.07 -9.21 -6.85
C GLN A 143 11.69 -10.40 -7.58
N SER A 144 12.85 -10.22 -8.22
CA SER A 144 13.58 -11.29 -8.91
C SER A 144 14.40 -12.17 -7.95
N GLU A 145 14.75 -11.64 -6.78
CA GLU A 145 15.52 -12.35 -5.75
C GLU A 145 14.66 -13.29 -4.88
N LYS A 146 13.33 -13.13 -4.91
CA LYS A 146 12.42 -13.91 -4.05
C LYS A 146 12.47 -15.42 -4.37
N PRO A 147 12.22 -16.31 -3.39
CA PRO A 147 12.03 -17.72 -3.66
C PRO A 147 10.92 -17.97 -4.69
N ALA A 148 11.04 -19.01 -5.51
CA ALA A 148 10.01 -19.36 -6.50
C ALA A 148 8.65 -19.67 -5.86
N THR A 149 8.63 -20.10 -4.59
CA THR A 149 7.41 -20.35 -3.80
C THR A 149 6.74 -19.08 -3.30
N ALA A 150 7.45 -17.95 -3.27
CA ALA A 150 6.94 -16.69 -2.76
C ALA A 150 6.27 -15.91 -3.89
N LYS A 151 5.12 -15.28 -3.60
CA LYS A 151 4.53 -14.29 -4.52
C LYS A 151 5.36 -13.00 -4.55
N GLY A 152 5.98 -12.64 -3.43
CA GLY A 152 6.75 -11.41 -3.29
C GLY A 152 5.84 -10.19 -3.28
N PHE A 153 6.22 -9.16 -4.04
CA PHE A 153 5.32 -8.06 -4.38
C PHE A 153 4.20 -8.56 -5.29
N LEU A 154 3.01 -8.72 -4.72
CA LEU A 154 1.82 -9.12 -5.46
C LEU A 154 1.21 -7.95 -6.23
N ALA A 155 1.37 -6.72 -5.70
CA ALA A 155 0.85 -5.51 -6.32
C ALA A 155 1.82 -4.34 -6.18
N PHE A 156 1.82 -3.46 -7.18
CA PHE A 156 2.45 -2.15 -7.13
C PHE A 156 1.40 -1.03 -7.20
N ILE A 157 1.52 -0.07 -6.29
CA ILE A 157 0.58 1.03 -6.14
C ILE A 157 1.34 2.37 -6.21
N PRO A 158 1.35 3.04 -7.38
CA PRO A 158 1.87 4.40 -7.49
C PRO A 158 0.74 5.42 -7.22
N TRP A 159 1.05 6.49 -6.48
CA TRP A 159 0.13 7.61 -6.30
C TRP A 159 0.85 8.97 -6.22
N PRO A 160 0.20 10.05 -6.65
CA PRO A 160 0.71 11.40 -6.46
C PRO A 160 0.71 11.82 -4.99
N PHE A 161 1.69 12.63 -4.61
CA PHE A 161 1.77 13.30 -3.31
C PHE A 161 0.58 14.24 -3.13
N MET A 162 -0.09 14.15 -1.99
CA MET A 162 -1.14 15.09 -1.62
C MET A 162 -0.53 16.16 -0.70
N ASP A 163 -0.57 17.42 -1.12
CA ASP A 163 0.28 18.46 -0.53
C ASP A 163 -0.39 19.29 0.57
N ASP A 164 -1.73 19.21 0.69
CA ASP A 164 -2.49 20.06 1.60
C ASP A 164 -2.19 19.73 3.07
N GLY A 165 -2.09 20.77 3.89
CA GLY A 165 -1.77 20.64 5.32
C GLY A 165 -0.38 20.09 5.66
N THR A 166 0.40 19.61 4.69
CA THR A 166 1.67 18.91 4.93
C THR A 166 2.81 19.82 5.38
N LEU A 167 3.72 19.29 6.21
CA LEU A 167 4.95 19.99 6.58
C LEU A 167 5.85 20.26 5.38
N LEU A 168 5.82 19.39 4.36
CA LEU A 168 6.64 19.55 3.17
C LEU A 168 6.23 20.79 2.37
N LYS A 169 4.92 21.04 2.22
CA LYS A 169 4.39 22.28 1.66
C LYS A 169 4.69 23.48 2.54
N LYS A 170 4.35 23.41 3.83
CA LYS A 170 4.49 24.53 4.78
C LYS A 170 5.93 24.99 4.98
N VAL A 171 6.88 24.07 5.05
CA VAL A 171 8.29 24.36 5.40
C VAL A 171 9.19 24.44 4.17
N LYS A 172 8.90 23.67 3.12
CA LYS A 172 9.78 23.58 1.93
C LYS A 172 9.12 24.09 0.64
N GLY A 173 7.88 24.54 0.68
CA GLY A 173 7.15 25.01 -0.50
C GLY A 173 6.93 23.94 -1.56
N VAL A 174 6.98 22.66 -1.19
CA VAL A 174 6.78 21.55 -2.13
C VAL A 174 5.30 21.38 -2.38
N SER A 175 4.91 21.45 -3.65
CA SER A 175 3.55 21.26 -4.11
C SER A 175 3.46 20.18 -5.17
N ASN A 176 2.32 19.50 -5.20
CA ASN A 176 2.04 18.50 -6.21
C ASN A 176 1.53 19.18 -7.49
N HIS A 177 2.16 18.83 -8.61
CA HIS A 177 1.79 19.30 -9.95
C HIS A 177 1.50 18.14 -10.92
N VAL A 178 1.39 16.91 -10.41
CA VAL A 178 1.09 15.74 -11.22
C VAL A 178 -0.29 15.88 -11.84
N THR A 179 -0.32 15.88 -13.17
CA THR A 179 -1.57 15.91 -13.93
C THR A 179 -2.14 14.51 -14.11
N ALA A 180 -3.41 14.42 -14.50
CA ALA A 180 -4.03 13.14 -14.87
C ALA A 180 -3.24 12.42 -15.98
N ASP A 181 -2.76 13.15 -16.98
CA ASP A 181 -1.91 12.61 -18.06
C ASP A 181 -0.60 12.02 -17.53
N GLU A 182 0.10 12.73 -16.65
CA GLU A 182 1.34 12.23 -16.04
C GLU A 182 1.09 10.98 -15.20
N TYR A 183 -0.03 10.93 -14.46
CA TYR A 183 -0.41 9.75 -13.69
C TYR A 183 -0.71 8.53 -14.60
N ILE A 184 -1.47 8.72 -15.67
CA ILE A 184 -1.77 7.68 -16.65
C ILE A 184 -0.48 7.14 -17.28
N ARG A 185 0.46 8.04 -17.65
CA ARG A 185 1.78 7.64 -18.14
C ARG A 185 2.58 6.87 -17.09
N MET A 186 2.51 7.26 -15.81
CA MET A 186 3.17 6.52 -14.73
C MET A 186 2.62 5.09 -14.60
N ILE A 187 1.31 4.88 -14.71
CA ILE A 187 0.70 3.54 -14.71
C ILE A 187 1.23 2.70 -15.88
N ALA A 188 1.22 3.25 -17.10
CA ALA A 188 1.73 2.56 -18.29
C ALA A 188 3.23 2.20 -18.16
N LEU A 189 4.04 3.15 -17.70
CA LEU A 189 5.46 2.92 -17.44
C LEU A 189 5.68 1.85 -16.38
N SER A 190 4.88 1.85 -15.31
CA SER A 190 4.96 0.84 -14.24
C SER A 190 4.66 -0.56 -14.79
N ARG A 191 3.61 -0.70 -15.61
CA ARG A 191 3.27 -1.97 -16.27
C ARG A 191 4.42 -2.50 -17.14
N MET A 192 5.09 -1.62 -17.89
CA MET A 192 6.23 -2.02 -18.74
C MET A 192 7.50 -2.31 -17.94
N MET A 193 7.76 -1.53 -16.89
CA MET A 193 9.00 -1.62 -16.10
C MET A 193 8.98 -2.73 -15.05
N LEU A 194 7.80 -3.15 -14.59
CA LEU A 194 7.61 -4.17 -13.56
C LEU A 194 6.93 -5.44 -14.11
N PRO A 195 7.51 -6.12 -15.12
CA PRO A 195 6.87 -7.31 -15.73
C PRO A 195 6.75 -8.50 -14.76
N ASN A 196 7.45 -8.46 -13.62
CA ASN A 196 7.45 -9.48 -12.58
C ASN A 196 6.59 -9.13 -11.35
N ILE A 197 5.85 -8.00 -11.40
CA ILE A 197 4.80 -7.66 -10.45
C ILE A 197 3.48 -7.66 -11.21
N GLU A 198 2.63 -8.63 -10.91
CA GLU A 198 1.45 -8.93 -11.71
C GLU A 198 0.42 -7.79 -11.68
N ASN A 199 0.18 -7.24 -10.49
CA ASN A 199 -0.92 -6.31 -10.30
C ASN A 199 -0.44 -4.86 -10.19
N ILE A 200 -1.05 -3.97 -10.98
CA ILE A 200 -0.81 -2.52 -10.92
C ILE A 200 -2.12 -1.86 -10.52
N GLN A 201 -2.10 -1.14 -9.40
CA GLN A 201 -3.30 -0.50 -8.85
C GLN A 201 -3.41 0.96 -9.30
N ALA A 202 -4.59 1.36 -9.76
CA ALA A 202 -4.96 2.76 -9.94
C ALA A 202 -5.48 3.33 -8.61
N SER A 203 -4.77 4.32 -8.06
CA SER A 203 -5.11 5.00 -6.80
C SER A 203 -6.16 6.09 -7.03
N TRP A 204 -7.41 5.66 -7.27
CA TRP A 204 -8.55 6.59 -7.44
C TRP A 204 -8.72 7.56 -6.27
N LEU A 205 -8.27 7.19 -5.06
CA LEU A 205 -8.27 8.07 -3.88
C LEU A 205 -7.54 9.38 -4.15
N THR A 206 -6.48 9.34 -4.95
CA THR A 206 -5.63 10.51 -5.22
C THR A 206 -5.95 11.20 -6.54
N VAL A 207 -6.43 10.46 -7.55
CA VAL A 207 -6.60 11.00 -8.92
C VAL A 207 -8.06 11.07 -9.40
N GLY A 208 -8.98 10.57 -8.58
CA GLY A 208 -10.40 10.51 -8.89
C GLY A 208 -10.78 9.40 -9.88
N GLU A 209 -12.09 9.18 -9.97
CA GLU A 209 -12.72 8.14 -10.77
C GLU A 209 -12.31 8.18 -12.25
N LYS A 210 -12.49 9.32 -12.92
CA LYS A 210 -12.28 9.46 -14.37
C LYS A 210 -10.85 9.11 -14.78
N THR A 211 -9.87 9.58 -14.01
CA THR A 211 -8.46 9.25 -14.25
C THR A 211 -8.21 7.76 -14.03
N ALA A 212 -8.72 7.19 -12.95
CA ALA A 212 -8.56 5.77 -12.65
C ALA A 212 -9.21 4.86 -13.70
N GLN A 213 -10.35 5.24 -14.26
CA GLN A 213 -11.00 4.52 -15.37
C GLN A 213 -10.08 4.43 -16.59
N ILE A 214 -9.42 5.53 -16.96
CA ILE A 214 -8.47 5.54 -18.07
C ILE A 214 -7.24 4.68 -17.75
N CYS A 215 -6.80 4.64 -16.49
CA CYS A 215 -5.68 3.81 -16.07
C CYS A 215 -5.89 2.31 -16.30
N LEU A 216 -7.14 1.82 -16.34
CA LEU A 216 -7.43 0.42 -16.70
C LEU A 216 -6.98 0.10 -18.14
N HIS A 217 -7.14 1.05 -19.06
CA HIS A 217 -6.62 0.94 -20.45
C HIS A 217 -5.11 1.17 -20.54
N ALA A 218 -4.50 1.78 -19.52
CA ALA A 218 -3.07 2.05 -19.45
C ALA A 218 -2.26 0.91 -18.81
N GLY A 219 -2.91 -0.18 -18.38
CA GLY A 219 -2.24 -1.36 -17.82
C GLY A 219 -2.48 -1.59 -16.34
N ALA A 220 -3.27 -0.76 -15.66
CA ALA A 220 -3.79 -1.09 -14.34
C ALA A 220 -4.82 -2.24 -14.46
N ASN A 221 -4.76 -3.17 -13.52
CA ASN A 221 -5.73 -4.27 -13.41
C ASN A 221 -6.32 -4.37 -11.99
N ASP A 222 -5.97 -3.43 -11.12
CA ASP A 222 -6.53 -3.29 -9.79
C ASP A 222 -7.12 -1.87 -9.61
N PHE A 223 -8.42 -1.79 -9.33
CA PHE A 223 -9.13 -0.54 -9.10
C PHE A 223 -9.19 -0.16 -7.62
N GLY A 224 -8.25 -0.65 -6.83
CA GLY A 224 -8.06 -0.29 -5.43
C GLY A 224 -9.16 -0.80 -4.50
N SER A 225 -8.96 -0.54 -3.21
CA SER A 225 -9.88 -0.93 -2.14
C SER A 225 -10.56 0.28 -1.52
N ILE A 226 -11.74 0.07 -0.97
CA ILE A 226 -12.47 1.10 -0.21
C ILE A 226 -11.85 1.19 1.19
N MET A 227 -11.43 2.39 1.57
CA MET A 227 -10.92 2.67 2.90
C MET A 227 -12.05 3.27 3.73
N ILE A 228 -12.51 2.53 4.75
CA ILE A 228 -13.64 2.92 5.61
C ILE A 228 -13.22 4.02 6.59
N GLU A 229 -12.08 3.82 7.26
CA GLU A 229 -11.42 4.79 8.14
C GLU A 229 -10.11 5.26 7.50
N GLU A 230 -10.19 6.16 6.53
CA GLU A 230 -9.02 6.77 5.87
C GLU A 230 -8.78 8.19 6.41
N ASN A 231 -7.69 8.35 7.17
CA ASN A 231 -7.39 9.60 7.88
C ASN A 231 -6.10 10.30 7.41
N VAL A 232 -5.36 9.72 6.46
CA VAL A 232 -4.03 10.21 6.05
C VAL A 232 -4.12 11.02 4.77
N VAL A 233 -4.64 10.42 3.70
CA VAL A 233 -4.71 11.04 2.37
C VAL A 233 -5.85 12.06 2.32
N SER A 234 -6.97 11.78 3.00
CA SER A 234 -8.09 12.70 3.20
C SER A 234 -7.67 13.97 3.96
N ALA A 235 -6.88 13.82 5.03
CA ALA A 235 -6.30 14.93 5.77
C ALA A 235 -5.28 15.74 4.94
N ALA A 236 -4.69 15.11 3.92
CA ALA A 236 -3.80 15.75 2.95
C ALA A 236 -4.53 16.31 1.71
N GLY A 237 -5.87 16.31 1.72
CA GLY A 237 -6.70 17.00 0.72
C GLY A 237 -7.29 16.11 -0.38
N ALA A 238 -7.22 14.78 -0.29
CA ALA A 238 -7.93 13.90 -1.22
C ALA A 238 -9.43 13.80 -0.90
N PRO A 239 -10.33 14.26 -1.79
CA PRO A 239 -11.77 14.29 -1.49
C PRO A 239 -12.50 13.03 -1.98
N HIS A 240 -11.82 12.12 -2.68
CA HIS A 240 -12.47 11.05 -3.42
C HIS A 240 -12.89 9.91 -2.49
N ARG A 241 -14.14 9.46 -2.64
CA ARG A 241 -14.72 8.35 -1.91
C ARG A 241 -15.50 7.46 -2.86
N PHE A 242 -15.56 6.17 -2.55
CA PHE A 242 -16.28 5.18 -3.33
C PHE A 242 -17.10 4.27 -2.44
N THR A 243 -18.28 3.89 -2.94
CA THR A 243 -19.02 2.74 -2.43
C THR A 243 -18.64 1.48 -3.20
N SER A 244 -19.02 0.31 -2.70
CA SER A 244 -18.79 -0.97 -3.39
C SER A 244 -19.53 -1.03 -4.72
N SER A 245 -20.76 -0.49 -4.79
CA SER A 245 -21.49 -0.34 -6.04
C SER A 245 -20.84 0.66 -7.00
N GLY A 246 -20.29 1.76 -6.47
CA GLY A 246 -19.61 2.79 -7.25
C GLY A 246 -18.40 2.23 -7.98
N ILE A 247 -17.51 1.49 -7.29
CA ILE A 247 -16.33 0.88 -7.93
C ILE A 247 -16.75 -0.04 -9.07
N GLN A 248 -17.74 -0.89 -8.83
CA GLN A 248 -18.22 -1.80 -9.86
C GLN A 248 -18.79 -1.06 -11.08
N GLN A 249 -19.53 0.02 -10.84
CA GLN A 249 -20.09 0.84 -11.91
C GLN A 249 -18.97 1.51 -12.72
N SER A 250 -17.99 2.13 -12.06
CA SER A 250 -16.87 2.79 -12.76
C SER A 250 -16.06 1.82 -13.61
N ILE A 251 -15.82 0.60 -13.12
CA ILE A 251 -15.13 -0.45 -13.90
C ILE A 251 -15.93 -0.82 -15.15
N ARG A 252 -17.26 -1.01 -15.03
CA ARG A 252 -18.13 -1.33 -16.18
C ARG A 252 -18.19 -0.19 -17.19
N GLU A 253 -18.26 1.06 -16.73
CA GLU A 253 -18.25 2.25 -17.58
C GLU A 253 -16.91 2.40 -18.34
N ALA A 254 -15.81 1.94 -17.75
CA ALA A 254 -14.52 1.86 -18.43
C ALA A 254 -14.44 0.71 -19.46
N GLY A 255 -15.45 -0.17 -19.54
CA GLY A 255 -15.51 -1.29 -20.47
C GLY A 255 -14.90 -2.60 -19.95
N PHE A 256 -14.74 -2.75 -18.63
CA PHE A 256 -14.19 -3.95 -17.99
C PHE A 256 -15.22 -4.66 -17.10
N GLU A 257 -14.96 -5.93 -16.74
CA GLU A 257 -15.78 -6.68 -15.80
C GLU A 257 -15.25 -6.53 -14.36
N PRO A 258 -16.05 -6.03 -13.41
CA PRO A 258 -15.63 -5.93 -12.02
C PRO A 258 -15.59 -7.29 -11.34
N GLN A 259 -14.41 -7.65 -10.81
CA GLN A 259 -14.20 -8.86 -10.01
C GLN A 259 -13.76 -8.49 -8.60
N LEU A 260 -14.53 -8.93 -7.59
CA LEU A 260 -14.09 -8.82 -6.20
C LEU A 260 -12.97 -9.85 -5.96
N ARG A 261 -11.88 -9.41 -5.34
CA ARG A 261 -10.72 -10.25 -5.06
C ARG A 261 -10.45 -10.41 -3.57
N THR A 262 -9.76 -11.48 -3.20
CA THR A 262 -9.09 -11.57 -1.90
C THR A 262 -7.84 -10.70 -1.89
N GLN A 263 -7.20 -10.60 -0.73
CA GLN A 263 -5.86 -10.01 -0.61
C GLN A 263 -4.85 -10.64 -1.57
N GLU A 264 -4.98 -11.95 -1.76
CA GLU A 264 -4.08 -12.79 -2.54
C GLU A 264 -4.41 -12.79 -4.04
N TYR A 265 -5.29 -11.88 -4.46
CA TYR A 265 -5.79 -11.71 -5.83
C TYR A 265 -6.57 -12.91 -6.37
N GLU A 266 -7.14 -13.71 -5.47
CA GLU A 266 -8.03 -14.81 -5.82
C GLU A 266 -9.47 -14.31 -5.98
N ASP A 267 -10.24 -14.96 -6.84
CA ASP A 267 -11.65 -14.64 -7.05
C ASP A 267 -12.46 -14.81 -5.77
N ARG A 268 -13.24 -13.77 -5.44
CA ARG A 268 -14.14 -13.77 -4.31
C ARG A 268 -15.53 -13.37 -4.75
N THR A 269 -16.54 -14.15 -4.37
CA THR A 269 -17.94 -13.79 -4.62
C THR A 269 -18.35 -12.61 -3.75
N LEU A 270 -19.06 -11.64 -4.32
CA LEU A 270 -19.68 -10.54 -3.56
C LEU A 270 -20.60 -11.11 -2.46
N PRO A 271 -20.44 -10.70 -1.19
CA PRO A 271 -21.32 -11.18 -0.12
C PRO A 271 -22.75 -10.67 -0.31
N LYS A 272 -23.75 -11.55 -0.20
CA LYS A 272 -25.17 -11.27 -0.51
C LYS A 272 -25.81 -10.18 0.37
N ASN A 273 -25.36 -10.04 1.62
CA ASN A 273 -25.94 -9.13 2.61
C ASN A 273 -25.00 -7.97 2.95
N THR A 274 -24.24 -7.50 1.96
CA THR A 274 -23.29 -6.40 2.15
C THR A 274 -24.02 -5.07 2.20
N GLU A 275 -23.81 -4.29 3.25
CA GLU A 275 -24.30 -2.92 3.31
C GLU A 275 -23.42 -1.98 2.46
N GLN A 276 -24.04 -0.96 1.87
CA GLN A 276 -23.29 0.11 1.20
C GLN A 276 -22.95 1.19 2.23
N GLN A 277 -21.70 1.64 2.21
CA GLN A 277 -21.30 2.81 2.98
C GLN A 277 -22.10 4.04 2.53
N VAL A 278 -22.54 4.86 3.48
CA VAL A 278 -23.16 6.16 3.19
C VAL A 278 -22.06 7.21 3.09
N ILE A 279 -21.92 7.83 1.92
CA ILE A 279 -20.96 8.92 1.70
C ILE A 279 -21.68 10.25 1.89
N ASN A 280 -21.40 10.94 2.99
CA ASN A 280 -21.82 12.32 3.20
C ASN A 280 -20.71 13.23 2.69
N TYR A 281 -21.01 14.06 1.68
CA TYR A 281 -20.13 15.12 1.19
C TYR A 281 -20.39 16.41 1.97
#